data_AF-A0A8D8EQV7-F1
#
_entry.id   AF-A0A8D8EQV7-F1
#
_cell.length_a   1.000
_cell.length_b   1.000
_cell.length_c   1.000
_cell.angle_alpha   90.00
_cell.angle_beta   90.00
_cell.angle_gamma   90.00
#
_symmetry.space_group_name_H-M   'P 1'
#
loop_
_entity.id
_entity.type
_entity.pdbx_description
1 polymer ?
#
loop_
_entity_poly.entity_id
_entity_poly.type
_entity_poly.pdbx_seq_one_letter_code
_entity_poly.pdbx_strand_id
1 'polypeptide(L)'
;LTNLIKGNLLPSALIWITSRPAAASKIPADCIDRLTEIRGFNDAQKEEYFRKRLTDQNQAGEIIDHIKQSKSLFIMCHIPVFCWISATVLQNILKLKHRAHAETLQESPKTLTQMYTHFLCFQIQQSRRKY
;
A
#
# COMPACT_ATOMS: atom_id res chain seq x y z
N LEU A 1 27.04 13.42 5.34
CA LEU A 1 25.84 13.08 6.16
C LEU A 1 26.20 12.83 7.62
N THR A 2 27.19 11.99 7.95
CA THR A 2 27.58 11.70 9.34
C THR A 2 27.87 12.94 10.19
N ASN A 3 28.59 13.94 9.66
CA ASN A 3 28.86 15.19 10.37
C ASN A 3 27.61 16.06 10.61
N LEU A 4 26.58 15.96 9.75
CA LEU A 4 25.30 16.62 9.99
C LEU A 4 24.56 15.92 11.14
N ILE A 5 24.46 14.59 11.09
CA ILE A 5 23.80 13.78 12.14
C ILE A 5 24.47 13.98 13.51
N LYS A 6 25.80 14.12 13.53
CA LYS A 6 26.57 14.40 14.75
C LYS A 6 26.54 15.87 15.19
N GLY A 7 25.95 16.78 14.41
CA GLY A 7 25.95 18.22 14.72
C GLY A 7 27.26 18.97 14.46
N ASN A 8 28.30 18.30 13.94
CA ASN A 8 29.59 18.92 13.58
C ASN A 8 29.46 19.89 12.40
N LEU A 9 28.41 19.74 11.59
CA LEU A 9 28.07 20.61 10.48
C LEU A 9 26.63 21.08 10.66
N LEU A 10 26.38 22.39 10.52
CA LEU A 10 25.07 23.01 10.73
C LEU A 10 24.42 22.60 12.08
N PRO A 11 25.02 22.98 13.21
CA PRO A 11 24.62 22.49 14.54
C PRO A 11 23.18 22.84 14.93
N SER A 12 22.58 23.85 14.29
CA SER A 12 21.19 24.27 14.53
C SER A 12 20.19 23.64 13.55
N ALA A 13 20.63 22.81 12.60
CA ALA A 13 19.73 22.18 11.65
C ALA A 13 18.95 21.03 12.30
N LEU A 14 17.65 20.94 12.01
CA LEU A 14 16.81 19.83 12.43
C LEU A 14 16.79 18.77 11.32
N ILE A 15 17.05 17.51 11.68
CA ILE A 15 17.17 16.40 10.72
C ILE A 15 16.06 15.39 10.97
N TRP A 16 15.26 15.10 9.94
CA TRP A 16 14.29 14.00 9.94
C TRP A 16 14.80 12.84 9.08
N ILE A 17 14.99 11.66 9.67
CA ILE A 17 15.48 10.47 8.97
C ILE A 17 14.37 9.43 8.90
N THR A 18 14.05 8.98 7.67
CA THR A 18 13.22 7.78 7.46
C THR A 18 14.11 6.59 7.12
N SER A 19 13.97 5.48 7.85
CA SER A 19 14.80 4.29 7.65
C SER A 19 14.01 3.01 7.93
N ARG A 20 14.49 1.88 7.41
CA ARG A 20 14.02 0.56 7.84
C ARG A 20 14.51 0.31 9.28
N PRO A 21 13.77 -0.42 10.12
CA PRO A 21 14.18 -0.70 11.51
C PRO A 21 15.61 -1.25 11.62
N ALA A 22 15.98 -2.20 10.75
CA ALA A 22 17.31 -2.82 10.74
C ALA A 22 18.47 -1.85 10.41
N ALA A 23 18.18 -0.71 9.77
CA ALA A 23 19.18 0.30 9.46
C ALA A 23 19.14 1.49 10.45
N ALA A 24 18.03 1.68 11.17
CA ALA A 24 17.90 2.72 12.19
C ALA A 24 18.87 2.48 13.36
N SER A 25 19.14 1.21 13.72
CA SER A 25 20.11 0.85 14.77
C SER A 25 21.56 1.27 14.47
N LYS A 26 21.87 1.67 13.23
CA LYS A 26 23.20 2.19 12.85
C LYS A 26 23.38 3.67 13.21
N ILE A 27 22.30 4.37 13.56
CA ILE A 27 22.35 5.76 14.01
C ILE A 27 22.70 5.74 15.51
N PRO A 28 23.76 6.44 15.96
CA PRO A 28 24.09 6.52 17.38
C PRO A 28 22.90 7.05 18.18
N ALA A 29 22.57 6.38 19.30
CA ALA A 29 21.42 6.76 20.12
C ALA A 29 21.53 8.20 20.65
N ASP A 30 22.75 8.65 20.95
CA ASP A 30 23.05 10.00 21.42
C ASP A 30 22.74 11.09 20.38
N CYS A 31 22.51 10.71 19.12
CA CYS A 31 22.13 11.63 18.04
C CYS A 31 20.62 11.61 17.75
N ILE A 32 19.80 10.96 18.58
CA ILE A 32 18.36 10.78 18.34
C ILE A 32 17.56 11.43 19.46
N ASP A 33 16.95 12.59 19.18
CA ASP A 33 16.05 13.25 20.12
C ASP A 33 14.65 12.61 20.15
N ARG A 34 14.19 12.11 18.99
CA ARG A 34 12.86 11.52 18.85
C ARG A 34 12.89 10.35 17.88
N LEU A 35 12.30 9.23 18.32
CA LEU A 35 12.05 8.06 17.49
C LEU A 35 10.54 7.87 17.31
N THR A 36 10.10 7.63 16.08
CA THR A 36 8.69 7.32 15.77
C THR A 36 8.64 6.13 14.84
N GLU A 37 7.90 5.09 15.23
CA GLU A 37 7.67 3.91 14.41
C GLU A 37 6.37 4.10 13.59
N ILE A 38 6.48 4.01 12.26
CA ILE A 38 5.32 4.03 11.37
C ILE A 38 4.77 2.61 11.27
N ARG A 39 3.62 2.35 11.89
CA ARG A 39 3.03 1.01 11.96
C ARG A 39 2.10 0.68 10.79
N GLY A 40 1.57 1.67 10.07
CA GLY A 40 0.60 1.45 8.99
C GLY A 40 -0.82 1.79 9.42
N PHE A 41 -1.81 1.22 8.73
CA PHE A 41 -3.23 1.54 8.90
C PHE A 41 -3.93 0.64 9.93
N ASN A 42 -4.67 1.26 10.84
CA ASN A 42 -5.69 0.57 11.62
C ASN A 42 -6.93 0.24 10.75
N ASP A 43 -7.89 -0.51 11.30
CA ASP A 43 -9.03 -0.99 10.52
C ASP A 43 -9.92 0.13 9.96
N ALA A 44 -10.13 1.21 10.71
CA ALA A 44 -10.88 2.38 10.23
C ALA A 44 -10.13 3.10 9.10
N GLN A 45 -8.82 3.25 9.23
CA GLN A 45 -7.96 3.87 8.20
C GLN A 45 -7.90 3.06 6.92
N LYS A 46 -7.98 1.72 6.98
CA LYS A 46 -8.08 0.88 5.79
C LYS A 46 -9.33 1.24 4.98
N GLU A 47 -10.50 1.28 5.63
CA GLU A 47 -11.75 1.65 4.94
C GLU A 47 -11.72 3.07 4.42
N GLU A 48 -11.23 4.01 5.23
CA GLU A 48 -11.09 5.42 4.85
C GLU A 48 -10.23 5.56 3.59
N TYR A 49 -9.13 4.81 3.50
CA TYR A 49 -8.28 4.80 2.31
C TYR A 49 -9.06 4.41 1.05
N PHE A 50 -9.82 3.31 1.10
CA PHE A 50 -10.58 2.84 -0.07
C PHE A 50 -11.68 3.83 -0.47
N ARG A 51 -12.43 4.36 0.51
CA ARG A 51 -13.49 5.36 0.26
C ARG A 51 -12.93 6.67 -0.33
N LYS A 52 -11.77 7.13 0.13
CA LYS A 52 -11.11 8.34 -0.40
C LYS A 52 -10.50 8.12 -1.78
N ARG A 53 -10.00 6.91 -2.06
CA ARG A 53 -9.30 6.61 -3.33
C ARG A 53 -10.26 6.35 -4.49
N LEU A 54 -11.43 5.79 -4.22
CA LEU A 54 -12.39 5.39 -5.24
C LEU A 54 -13.51 6.43 -5.32
N THR A 55 -13.67 7.05 -6.49
CA THR A 55 -14.72 8.06 -6.71
C THR A 55 -16.12 7.46 -6.58
N ASP A 56 -16.32 6.25 -7.10
CA ASP A 56 -17.57 5.51 -6.99
C ASP A 56 -17.65 4.80 -5.64
N GLN A 57 -18.57 5.25 -4.78
CA GLN A 57 -18.74 4.70 -3.43
C GLN A 57 -19.36 3.30 -3.42
N ASN A 58 -20.09 2.90 -4.47
CA ASN A 58 -20.58 1.53 -4.59
C ASN A 58 -19.41 0.58 -4.87
N GLN A 59 -18.53 0.95 -5.80
CA GLN A 59 -17.28 0.20 -6.04
C GLN A 59 -16.39 0.18 -4.80
N ALA A 60 -16.33 1.28 -4.04
CA ALA A 60 -15.60 1.32 -2.78
C ALA A 60 -16.16 0.32 -1.76
N GLY A 61 -17.49 0.26 -1.63
CA GLY A 61 -18.18 -0.73 -0.80
C GLY A 61 -17.83 -2.16 -1.19
N GLU A 62 -18.00 -2.51 -2.47
CA GLU A 62 -17.70 -3.87 -2.97
C GLU A 62 -16.25 -4.29 -2.73
N ILE A 63 -15.30 -3.37 -2.94
CA ILE A 63 -13.87 -3.63 -2.70
C ILE A 63 -13.59 -3.83 -1.21
N ILE A 64 -14.16 -2.98 -0.34
CA ILE A 64 -14.01 -3.10 1.11
C ILE A 64 -14.57 -4.44 1.59
N ASP A 65 -15.76 -4.82 1.12
CA ASP A 65 -16.40 -6.08 1.51
C ASP A 65 -15.59 -7.28 1.04
N HIS A 66 -15.08 -7.25 -0.20
CA HIS A 66 -14.23 -8.29 -0.72
C HIS A 66 -12.94 -8.46 0.09
N ILE A 67 -12.30 -7.35 0.47
CA ILE A 67 -11.09 -7.38 1.31
C ILE A 67 -11.40 -7.93 2.69
N LYS A 68 -12.53 -7.53 3.31
CA LYS A 68 -12.95 -8.03 4.62
C LYS A 68 -13.28 -9.53 4.63
N GLN A 69 -13.86 -10.05 3.55
CA GLN A 69 -14.12 -11.48 3.39
C GLN A 69 -12.83 -12.32 3.34
N SER A 70 -11.72 -11.72 2.89
CA SER A 70 -10.41 -12.37 2.84
C SER A 70 -9.51 -11.92 3.99
N LYS A 71 -9.43 -12.75 5.04
CA LYS A 71 -8.61 -12.48 6.23
C LYS A 71 -7.15 -12.12 5.88
N SER A 72 -6.56 -12.81 4.89
CA SER A 72 -5.21 -12.53 4.39
C SER A 72 -5.11 -11.11 3.82
N LEU A 73 -5.99 -10.74 2.88
CA LEU A 73 -5.99 -9.41 2.26
C LEU A 73 -6.21 -8.30 3.30
N PHE A 74 -7.15 -8.52 4.22
CA PHE A 74 -7.48 -7.55 5.27
C PHE A 74 -6.30 -7.29 6.22
N ILE A 75 -5.56 -8.34 6.61
CA ILE A 75 -4.35 -8.20 7.43
C ILE A 75 -3.26 -7.47 6.66
N MET A 76 -3.05 -7.83 5.39
CA MET A 76 -2.01 -7.20 4.56
C MET A 76 -2.26 -5.71 4.33
N CYS A 77 -3.52 -5.30 4.19
CA CYS A 77 -3.92 -3.89 4.08
C CYS A 77 -3.55 -3.05 5.32
N HIS A 78 -2.95 -3.63 6.37
CA HIS A 78 -2.25 -2.85 7.39
C HIS A 78 -1.09 -2.02 6.79
N ILE A 79 -0.39 -2.53 5.77
CA ILE A 79 0.67 -1.78 5.09
C ILE A 79 0.05 -0.98 3.93
N PRO A 80 0.17 0.37 3.90
CA PRO A 80 -0.54 1.22 2.94
C PRO A 80 -0.34 0.86 1.46
N VAL A 81 0.85 0.36 1.08
CA VAL A 81 1.11 -0.09 -0.30
C VAL A 81 0.18 -1.23 -0.72
N PHE A 82 -0.20 -2.11 0.20
CA PHE A 82 -1.12 -3.21 -0.10
C PHE A 82 -2.55 -2.74 -0.28
N CYS A 83 -2.98 -1.68 0.42
CA CYS A 83 -4.26 -1.03 0.11
C CYS A 83 -4.28 -0.51 -1.33
N TRP A 84 -3.19 0.15 -1.77
CA TRP A 84 -3.08 0.67 -3.13
C TRP A 84 -3.10 -0.43 -4.20
N ILE A 85 -2.33 -1.51 -4.00
CA ILE A 85 -2.30 -2.66 -4.90
C ILE A 85 -3.68 -3.31 -4.97
N SER A 86 -4.31 -3.56 -3.80
CA SER A 86 -5.65 -4.16 -3.69
C SER A 86 -6.71 -3.33 -4.41
N ALA A 87 -6.75 -2.01 -4.16
CA ALA A 87 -7.67 -1.11 -4.83
C ALA A 87 -7.49 -1.16 -6.37
N THR A 88 -6.24 -1.16 -6.84
CA THR A 88 -5.93 -1.12 -8.28
C THR A 88 -6.35 -2.42 -8.98
N VAL A 89 -5.99 -3.57 -8.40
CA VAL A 89 -6.32 -4.89 -8.97
C VAL A 89 -7.81 -5.15 -8.92
N LEU A 90 -8.47 -4.96 -7.77
CA LEU A 90 -9.89 -5.26 -7.62
C LEU A 90 -10.75 -4.31 -8.46
N GLN A 91 -10.39 -3.02 -8.55
CA GLN A 91 -11.09 -2.11 -9.46
C GLN A 91 -10.97 -2.55 -10.92
N ASN A 92 -9.81 -3.04 -11.35
CA ASN A 92 -9.65 -3.55 -12.72
C ASN A 92 -10.51 -4.80 -12.96
N ILE A 93 -10.55 -5.73 -12.01
CA ILE A 93 -11.40 -6.93 -12.09
C ILE A 93 -12.88 -6.54 -12.18
N LEU A 94 -13.35 -5.61 -11.36
CA LEU A 94 -14.75 -5.12 -11.41
C LEU A 94 -15.06 -4.47 -12.77
N LYS A 95 -14.17 -3.63 -13.29
CA LYS A 95 -14.31 -3.02 -14.62
C LYS A 95 -14.40 -4.07 -15.73
N LEU A 96 -13.60 -5.14 -15.66
CA LEU A 96 -13.63 -6.22 -16.64
C LEU A 96 -14.93 -7.03 -16.55
N LYS A 97 -15.39 -7.36 -15.32
CA LYS A 97 -16.67 -8.05 -15.10
C LYS A 97 -17.85 -7.29 -15.71
N HIS A 98 -17.90 -5.97 -15.48
CA HIS A 98 -18.99 -5.13 -16.00
C HIS A 98 -18.98 -5.06 -17.54
N ARG A 99 -17.79 -5.05 -18.17
CA ARG A 99 -17.66 -4.98 -19.64
C ARG A 99 -17.96 -6.30 -20.34
N ALA A 100 -17.61 -7.44 -19.74
CA ALA A 100 -17.65 -8.71 -20.43
C ALA A 100 -19.03 -9.40 -20.43
N HIS A 101 -19.96 -9.02 -19.52
CA HIS A 101 -21.22 -9.78 -19.30
C HIS A 101 -20.99 -11.31 -19.17
N ALA A 102 -19.76 -11.70 -18.78
CA ALA A 102 -19.27 -13.06 -18.86
C ALA A 102 -18.76 -13.49 -17.49
N GLU A 103 -19.28 -14.63 -17.06
CA GLU A 103 -18.83 -15.44 -15.92
C GLU A 103 -17.47 -16.11 -16.18
N THR A 104 -16.58 -15.54 -17.00
CA THR A 104 -15.19 -15.98 -17.02
C THR A 104 -14.52 -15.45 -15.76
N LEU A 105 -14.73 -16.23 -14.69
CA LEU A 105 -14.22 -16.09 -13.34
C LEU A 105 -12.69 -16.01 -13.37
N GLN A 106 -12.15 -14.82 -13.62
CA GLN A 106 -10.88 -14.52 -13.00
C GLN A 106 -11.15 -14.52 -11.49
N GLU A 107 -10.82 -15.64 -10.85
CA GLU A 107 -11.04 -15.81 -9.42
C GLU A 107 -10.40 -14.63 -8.70
N SER A 108 -11.20 -13.94 -7.88
CA SER A 108 -10.70 -12.77 -7.19
C SER A 108 -9.54 -13.19 -6.29
N PRO A 109 -8.40 -12.49 -6.34
CA PRO A 109 -7.21 -12.90 -5.59
C PRO A 109 -7.50 -13.02 -4.10
N LYS A 110 -7.25 -14.20 -3.53
CA LYS A 110 -7.42 -14.47 -2.09
C LYS A 110 -6.08 -14.47 -1.35
N THR A 111 -4.96 -14.49 -2.06
CA THR A 111 -3.62 -14.57 -1.47
C THR A 111 -2.70 -13.45 -1.97
N LEU A 112 -1.60 -13.23 -1.24
CA LEU A 112 -0.57 -12.25 -1.61
C LEU A 112 0.04 -12.53 -2.98
N THR A 113 0.39 -13.80 -3.23
CA THR A 113 0.98 -14.21 -4.51
C THR A 113 0.01 -13.94 -5.65
N GLN A 114 -1.27 -14.29 -5.49
CA GLN A 114 -2.29 -13.98 -6.48
C GLN A 114 -2.38 -12.46 -6.70
N MET A 115 -2.49 -11.67 -5.63
CA MET A 115 -2.50 -10.20 -5.69
C MET A 115 -1.32 -9.64 -6.52
N TYR A 116 -0.10 -10.11 -6.26
CA TYR A 116 1.09 -9.70 -7.01
C TYR A 116 1.04 -10.16 -8.46
N THR A 117 0.62 -11.40 -8.75
CA THR A 117 0.47 -11.91 -10.11
C THR A 117 -0.51 -11.05 -10.91
N HIS A 118 -1.70 -10.77 -10.36
CA HIS A 118 -2.67 -9.90 -11.02
C HIS A 118 -2.14 -8.48 -11.20
N PHE A 119 -1.44 -7.93 -10.21
CA PHE A 119 -0.84 -6.61 -10.30
C PHE A 119 0.23 -6.53 -11.40
N LEU A 120 1.12 -7.51 -11.48
CA LEU A 120 2.12 -7.62 -12.54
C LEU A 120 1.47 -7.73 -13.93
N CYS A 121 0.45 -8.59 -14.07
CA CYS A 121 -0.31 -8.70 -15.32
C CYS A 121 -0.96 -7.36 -15.71
N PHE A 122 -1.55 -6.65 -14.74
CA PHE A 122 -2.13 -5.33 -14.95
C PHE A 122 -1.07 -4.32 -15.41
N GLN A 123 0.10 -4.28 -14.77
CA GLN A 123 1.18 -3.37 -15.17
C GLN A 123 1.68 -3.65 -16.59
N ILE A 124 1.84 -4.92 -16.97
CA ILE A 124 2.25 -5.32 -18.33
C ILE A 124 1.19 -4.89 -19.36
N GLN A 125 -0.10 -5.06 -19.06
CA GLN A 125 -1.17 -4.61 -19.96
C GLN A 125 -1.19 -3.08 -20.11
N GLN A 126 -0.94 -2.35 -19.03
CA GLN A 126 -0.89 -0.89 -19.07
C GLN A 126 0.33 -0.36 -19.81
N SER A 127 1.50 -0.99 -19.67
CA SER A 127 2.69 -0.59 -20.42
C SER A 127 2.49 -0.75 -21.93
N ARG A 128 1.88 -1.84 -22.39
CA ARG A 128 1.52 -2.07 -23.81
C ARG A 128 0.49 -1.10 -24.40
N ARG A 129 -0.20 -0.31 -23.59
CA ARG A 129 -1.13 0.74 -24.07
C ARG A 129 -0.47 2.12 -24.16
N LYS A 130 0.67 2.29 -23.47
CA LYS A 130 1.42 3.56 -23.43
C LYS A 130 2.50 3.63 -24.51
N TYR A 131 2.86 2.50 -25.08
CA TYR A 131 3.77 2.33 -26.21
C TYR A 131 3.02 1.61 -27.33
#